data_AF-A0AAW5MMA9-F1
#
_entry.id   AF-A0AAW5MMA9-F1
#
_cell.length_a   1.000
_cell.length_b   1.000
_cell.length_c   1.000
_cell.angle_alpha   90.00
_cell.angle_beta   90.00
_cell.angle_gamma   90.00
#
_symmetry.space_group_name_H-M   'P 1'
#
loop_
_entity.id
_entity.type
_entity.pdbx_description
1 polymer ?
#
loop_
_entity_poly.entity_id
_entity_poly.type
_entity_poly.pdbx_seq_one_letter_code
_entity_poly.pdbx_strand_id
1 'polypeptide(L)'
;MKRYLTSSSLEYVHRTKKKVRSLMVERKLSQSKISKLTDIPRSSISRWLSPHHDDFMGLAEAVMVSTAMGISVQAILADPDWSVSDDEHMGLINRAARLPKPHLASMLNCYAEILGVRVG
;
A
#
# COMPACT_ATOMS: atom_id res chain seq x y z
N MET A 1 -3.23 17.49 18.99
CA MET A 1 -3.27 16.06 18.62
C MET A 1 -4.72 15.60 18.61
N LYS A 2 -5.15 14.88 17.56
CA LYS A 2 -6.52 14.32 17.45
C LYS A 2 -6.71 13.31 18.59
N ARG A 3 -7.76 13.48 19.41
CA ARG A 3 -7.98 12.67 20.64
C ARG A 3 -8.19 11.18 20.40
N TYR A 4 -8.56 10.81 19.18
CA TYR A 4 -8.86 9.42 18.80
C TYR A 4 -7.65 8.67 18.21
N LEU A 5 -6.50 9.34 18.03
CA LEU A 5 -5.31 8.68 17.49
C LEU A 5 -4.50 8.00 18.59
N THR A 6 -4.13 6.75 18.36
CA THR A 6 -3.20 6.00 19.20
C THR A 6 -1.75 6.27 18.79
N SER A 7 -0.81 6.04 19.69
CA SER A 7 0.63 6.12 19.40
C SER A 7 1.03 5.16 18.26
N SER A 8 0.47 3.95 18.24
CA SER A 8 0.72 2.97 17.16
C SER A 8 0.24 3.46 15.79
N SER A 9 -0.92 4.11 15.73
CA SER A 9 -1.45 4.69 14.49
C SER A 9 -0.54 5.80 13.94
N LEU A 10 -0.01 6.64 14.83
CA LEU A 10 0.95 7.69 14.47
C LEU A 10 2.28 7.10 14.01
N GLU A 11 2.78 6.08 14.73
CA GLU A 11 4.00 5.38 14.38
C GLU A 11 3.92 4.75 12.99
N TYR A 12 2.79 4.11 12.67
CA TYR A 12 2.52 3.58 11.33
C TYR A 12 2.61 4.65 10.24
N VAL A 13 2.06 5.84 10.49
CA VAL A 13 2.18 6.97 9.57
C VAL A 13 3.64 7.38 9.40
N HIS A 14 4.42 7.48 10.48
CA HIS A 14 5.84 7.79 10.40
C HIS A 14 6.65 6.74 9.64
N ARG A 15 6.40 5.45 9.85
CA ARG A 15 7.01 4.35 9.09
C ARG A 15 6.64 4.43 7.61
N THR A 16 5.38 4.70 7.29
CA THR A 16 4.91 4.90 5.92
C THR A 16 5.64 6.07 5.25
N LYS A 17 5.76 7.23 5.92
CA LYS A 17 6.53 8.37 5.42
C LYS A 17 8.01 8.01 5.17
N LYS A 18 8.61 7.25 6.07
CA LYS A 18 9.99 6.76 5.90
C LYS A 18 10.11 5.85 4.68
N LYS A 19 9.19 4.92 4.48
CA LYS A 19 9.13 4.03 3.32
C LYS A 19 9.01 4.81 2.01
N VAL A 20 8.12 5.82 1.94
CA VAL A 20 8.01 6.68 0.75
C VAL A 20 9.33 7.39 0.44
N ARG A 21 10.01 7.94 1.46
CA ARG A 21 11.33 8.58 1.26
C ARG A 21 12.36 7.58 0.72
N SER A 22 12.41 6.36 1.24
CA SER A 22 13.30 5.31 0.72
C SER A 22 13.00 4.95 -0.73
N LEU A 23 11.73 4.73 -1.07
CA LEU A 23 11.29 4.43 -2.44
C LEU A 23 11.66 5.54 -3.42
N MET A 24 11.53 6.81 -3.00
CA MET A 24 11.96 7.96 -3.79
C MET A 24 13.47 7.93 -4.05
N VAL A 25 14.29 7.63 -3.03
CA VAL A 25 15.75 7.53 -3.17
C VAL A 25 16.14 6.38 -4.10
N GLU A 26 15.58 5.19 -3.89
CA GLU A 26 15.83 4.00 -4.73
C GLU A 26 15.52 4.28 -6.21
N ARG A 27 14.45 5.03 -6.48
CA ARG A 27 14.02 5.40 -7.83
C ARG A 27 14.68 6.67 -8.36
N LYS A 28 15.61 7.27 -7.62
CA LYS A 28 16.31 8.52 -7.97
C LYS A 28 15.32 9.67 -8.27
N LEU A 29 14.25 9.76 -7.49
CA LEU A 29 13.21 10.77 -7.59
C LEU A 29 13.38 11.80 -6.46
N SER A 30 13.56 13.07 -6.83
CA SER A 30 13.54 14.18 -5.87
C SER A 30 12.11 14.70 -5.66
N GLN A 31 11.85 15.38 -4.55
CA GLN A 31 10.56 16.04 -4.33
C GLN A 31 10.24 17.06 -5.43
N SER A 32 11.25 17.78 -5.95
CA SER A 32 11.09 18.67 -7.10
C SER A 32 10.66 17.91 -8.35
N LYS A 33 11.18 16.70 -8.58
CA LYS A 33 10.81 15.89 -9.73
C LYS A 33 9.38 15.37 -9.60
N ILE A 34 8.98 14.87 -8.43
CA ILE A 34 7.57 14.48 -8.18
C ILE A 34 6.65 15.68 -8.37
N SER A 35 7.01 16.84 -7.81
CA SER A 35 6.23 18.08 -7.95
C SER A 35 5.99 18.46 -9.41
N LYS A 36 6.99 18.31 -10.28
CA LYS A 36 6.84 18.54 -11.74
C LYS A 36 6.00 17.49 -12.45
N LEU A 37 5.97 16.25 -11.95
CA LEU A 37 5.23 15.15 -12.57
C LEU A 37 3.76 15.13 -12.19
N THR A 38 3.41 15.69 -11.02
CA THR A 38 2.05 15.61 -10.46
C THR A 38 1.38 16.96 -10.28
N ASP A 39 2.07 18.06 -10.59
CA ASP A 39 1.68 19.45 -10.29
C ASP A 39 1.42 19.74 -8.80
N ILE A 40 1.72 18.78 -7.92
CA ILE A 40 1.62 18.97 -6.47
C ILE A 40 2.74 19.93 -6.04
N PRO A 41 2.45 20.96 -5.22
CA PRO A 41 3.49 21.84 -4.70
C PRO A 41 4.55 21.06 -3.92
N ARG A 42 5.84 21.32 -4.19
CA ARG A 42 6.95 20.72 -3.46
C ARG A 42 6.83 20.92 -1.94
N SER A 43 6.31 22.05 -1.49
CA SER A 43 6.06 22.33 -0.07
C SER A 43 5.06 21.35 0.55
N SER A 44 4.00 20.98 -0.18
CA SER A 44 3.04 19.95 0.26
C SER A 44 3.71 18.60 0.40
N ILE A 45 4.50 18.18 -0.60
CA ILE A 45 5.26 16.92 -0.57
C ILE A 45 6.24 16.91 0.62
N SER A 46 6.97 18.02 0.82
CA SER A 46 7.90 18.17 1.95
C SER A 46 7.17 18.08 3.29
N ARG A 47 6.00 18.73 3.42
CA ARG A 47 5.18 18.69 4.63
C ARG A 47 4.69 17.28 4.93
N TRP A 48 4.16 16.56 3.95
CA TRP A 48 3.69 15.18 4.14
C TRP A 48 4.82 14.22 4.48
N LEU A 49 5.99 14.38 3.87
CA LEU A 49 7.15 13.53 4.13
C LEU A 49 7.99 14.01 5.32
N SER A 50 7.60 15.06 6.03
CA SER A 50 8.31 15.50 7.23
C SER A 50 8.01 14.57 8.41
N PRO A 51 9.00 14.23 9.25
CA PRO A 51 8.78 13.53 10.51
C PRO A 51 8.09 14.41 11.56
N HIS A 52 8.07 15.73 11.40
CA HIS A 52 7.50 16.68 12.38
C HIS A 52 6.00 16.95 12.19
N HIS A 53 5.40 16.34 11.18
CA HIS A 53 3.96 16.43 10.95
C HIS A 53 3.34 15.05 11.14
N ASP A 54 2.21 14.99 11.80
CA ASP A 54 1.52 13.72 12.10
C ASP A 54 0.64 13.25 10.94
N ASP A 55 0.18 14.18 10.09
CA ASP A 55 -0.71 13.84 8.98
C ASP A 55 0.08 13.27 7.79
N PHE A 56 -0.43 12.18 7.21
CA PHE A 56 -0.02 11.69 5.89
C PHE A 56 -0.73 12.48 4.79
N MET A 57 -0.29 12.32 3.55
CA MET A 57 -1.03 12.85 2.39
C MET A 57 -2.41 12.19 2.29
N GLY A 58 -3.37 12.89 1.69
CA GLY A 58 -4.67 12.30 1.38
C GLY A 58 -4.55 11.18 0.37
N LEU A 59 -5.59 10.34 0.25
CA LEU A 59 -5.54 9.16 -0.61
C LEU A 59 -5.41 9.52 -2.10
N ALA A 60 -6.08 10.59 -2.55
CA ALA A 60 -5.96 11.05 -3.94
C ALA A 60 -4.52 11.48 -4.26
N GLU A 61 -3.89 12.22 -3.35
CA GLU A 61 -2.49 12.65 -3.48
C GLU A 61 -1.54 11.45 -3.40
N ALA A 62 -1.82 10.47 -2.55
CA ALA A 62 -1.08 9.21 -2.48
C ALA A 62 -1.12 8.44 -3.79
N VAL A 63 -2.28 8.37 -4.46
CA VAL A 63 -2.42 7.77 -5.79
C VAL A 63 -1.59 8.53 -6.82
N MET A 64 -1.65 9.87 -6.84
CA MET A 64 -0.84 10.66 -7.77
C MET A 64 0.67 10.47 -7.56
N VAL A 65 1.12 10.51 -6.30
CA VAL A 65 2.54 10.35 -5.95
C VAL A 65 3.02 8.92 -6.25
N SER A 66 2.26 7.89 -5.90
CA SER A 66 2.61 6.48 -6.21
C SER A 66 2.64 6.21 -7.72
N THR A 67 1.69 6.75 -8.48
CA THR A 67 1.67 6.67 -9.95
C THR A 67 2.90 7.34 -10.55
N ALA A 68 3.28 8.53 -10.08
CA ALA A 68 4.51 9.21 -10.53
C ALA A 68 5.80 8.45 -10.18
N MET A 69 5.76 7.60 -9.14
CA MET A 69 6.85 6.68 -8.80
C MET A 69 6.80 5.36 -9.59
N GLY A 70 5.73 5.08 -10.34
CA GLY A 70 5.54 3.84 -11.10
C GLY A 70 5.26 2.62 -10.24
N ILE A 71 4.50 2.79 -9.15
CA ILE A 71 4.07 1.71 -8.24
C ILE A 71 2.62 1.90 -7.81
N SER A 72 2.03 0.84 -7.26
CA SER A 72 0.69 0.91 -6.67
C SER A 72 0.68 1.75 -5.38
N VAL A 73 -0.48 2.32 -5.05
CA VAL A 73 -0.67 3.06 -3.79
C VAL A 73 -0.52 2.16 -2.57
N GLN A 74 -0.79 0.86 -2.69
CA GLN A 74 -0.56 -0.10 -1.61
C GLN A 74 0.93 -0.29 -1.34
N ALA A 75 1.78 -0.23 -2.38
CA ALA A 75 3.22 -0.45 -2.24
C ALA A 75 3.92 0.66 -1.44
N ILE A 76 3.35 1.86 -1.36
CA ILE A 76 3.92 2.97 -0.59
C ILE A 76 3.62 2.88 0.91
N LEU A 77 2.60 2.11 1.29
CA LEU A 77 2.18 1.93 2.68
C LEU A 77 3.16 1.03 3.43
N ALA A 78 3.49 1.36 4.68
CA ALA A 78 4.27 0.45 5.52
C ALA A 78 3.47 -0.82 5.81
N ASP A 79 4.18 -1.89 6.16
CA ASP A 79 3.53 -3.10 6.64
C ASP A 79 2.83 -2.78 7.98
N PRO A 80 1.57 -3.18 8.15
CA PRO A 80 0.86 -3.00 9.40
C PRO A 80 1.54 -3.85 10.49
N ASP A 81 1.67 -3.29 11.68
CA ASP A 81 2.11 -4.00 12.89
C ASP A 81 0.93 -4.45 13.76
N TRP A 82 -0.29 -4.15 13.34
CA TRP A 82 -1.51 -4.71 13.91
C TRP A 82 -1.91 -5.97 13.14
N SER A 83 -2.39 -6.99 13.85
CA SER A 83 -3.02 -8.14 13.23
C SER A 83 -4.33 -7.71 12.60
N VAL A 84 -4.45 -7.89 11.28
CA VAL A 84 -5.74 -7.96 10.63
C VAL A 84 -6.19 -9.41 10.83
N SER A 85 -7.34 -9.63 11.45
CA SER A 85 -7.86 -10.94 11.91
C SER A 85 -8.22 -11.93 10.77
N ASP A 86 -7.42 -11.97 9.71
CA ASP A 86 -7.55 -12.87 8.56
C ASP A 86 -6.25 -13.63 8.28
N ASP A 87 -5.39 -13.83 9.29
CA ASP A 87 -4.12 -14.56 9.16
C ASP A 87 -4.32 -15.96 8.58
N GLU A 88 -5.42 -16.64 8.91
CA GLU A 88 -5.77 -17.93 8.33
C GLU A 88 -6.15 -17.82 6.85
N HIS A 89 -7.01 -16.85 6.51
CA HIS A 89 -7.45 -16.62 5.13
C HIS A 89 -6.27 -16.22 4.23
N MET A 90 -5.44 -15.28 4.70
CA MET A 90 -4.22 -14.87 4.00
C MET A 90 -3.19 -16.00 3.94
N GLY A 91 -3.11 -16.85 4.95
CA GLY A 91 -2.34 -18.08 4.93
C GLY A 91 -2.78 -19.03 3.81
N LEU A 92 -4.09 -19.19 3.60
CA LEU A 92 -4.65 -19.98 2.51
C LEU A 92 -4.36 -19.36 1.14
N ILE A 93 -4.55 -18.04 0.98
CA ILE A 93 -4.21 -17.33 -0.27
C ILE A 93 -2.72 -17.49 -0.61
N ASN A 94 -1.83 -17.30 0.35
CA ASN A 94 -0.39 -17.43 0.16
C ASN A 94 0.02 -18.85 -0.23
N ARG A 95 -0.66 -19.87 0.28
CA ARG A 95 -0.47 -21.27 -0.13
C ARG A 95 -0.99 -21.51 -1.55
N ALA A 96 -2.17 -20.99 -1.87
CA ALA A 96 -2.77 -21.11 -3.19
C ALA A 96 -1.90 -20.44 -4.27
N ALA A 97 -1.30 -19.28 -3.98
CA ALA A 97 -0.41 -18.56 -4.88
C ALA A 97 0.87 -19.34 -5.26
N ARG A 98 1.28 -20.35 -4.47
CA ARG A 98 2.43 -21.22 -4.74
C ARG A 98 2.08 -22.44 -5.61
N LEU A 99 0.79 -22.70 -5.84
CA LEU A 99 0.38 -23.82 -6.68
C LEU A 99 0.67 -23.53 -8.15
N PRO A 100 1.07 -24.54 -8.94
CA PRO A 100 1.09 -24.40 -10.39
C PRO A 100 -0.28 -23.96 -10.90
N LYS A 101 -0.28 -23.03 -11.87
CA LYS A 101 -1.48 -22.49 -12.51
C LYS A 101 -2.54 -23.56 -12.87
N PRO A 102 -2.21 -24.71 -13.49
CA PRO A 102 -3.24 -25.72 -13.81
C PRO A 102 -3.93 -26.30 -12.58
N HIS A 103 -3.23 -26.46 -11.46
CA HIS A 103 -3.81 -27.02 -10.23
C HIS A 103 -4.72 -26.01 -9.54
N LEU A 104 -4.31 -24.73 -9.49
CA LEU A 104 -5.13 -23.67 -8.96
C LEU A 104 -6.43 -23.52 -9.78
N ALA A 105 -6.34 -23.56 -11.11
CA ALA A 105 -7.51 -23.52 -11.99
C ALA A 105 -8.46 -24.70 -11.75
N SER A 106 -7.93 -25.93 -11.62
CA SER A 106 -8.74 -27.11 -11.30
C SER A 106 -9.46 -26.96 -9.96
N MET A 107 -8.76 -26.48 -8.92
CA MET A 107 -9.32 -26.31 -7.59
C MET A 107 -10.47 -25.28 -7.58
N LEU A 108 -10.30 -24.16 -8.29
CA LEU A 108 -11.34 -23.14 -8.43
C LEU A 108 -12.54 -23.64 -9.23
N ASN A 109 -12.32 -24.42 -10.30
CA ASN A 109 -13.40 -25.02 -11.08
C ASN A 109 -14.21 -26.03 -10.27
N CYS A 110 -13.55 -26.91 -9.50
CA CYS A 110 -14.26 -27.84 -8.61
C CYS A 110 -15.07 -27.12 -7.54
N TYR A 111 -14.51 -26.06 -6.95
CA TYR A 111 -15.22 -25.24 -5.96
C TYR A 111 -16.46 -24.57 -6.57
N ALA A 112 -16.33 -24.06 -7.79
CA ALA A 112 -17.41 -23.46 -8.55
C ALA A 112 -18.53 -24.45 -8.92
N GLU A 113 -18.18 -25.67 -9.29
CA GLU A 113 -19.13 -26.78 -9.49
C GLU A 113 -19.88 -27.11 -8.19
N ILE A 114 -19.19 -27.18 -7.06
CA ILE A 114 -19.80 -27.43 -5.74
C ILE A 114 -20.79 -26.32 -5.37
N LEU A 115 -20.47 -25.06 -5.68
CA LEU A 115 -21.34 -23.91 -5.40
C LEU A 115 -22.42 -23.67 -6.47
N GLY A 116 -22.41 -24.40 -7.58
CA GLY A 116 -23.33 -24.17 -8.70
C GLY A 116 -23.11 -22.83 -9.43
N VAL A 117 -21.95 -22.19 -9.26
CA VAL A 117 -21.60 -20.93 -9.89
C VAL A 117 -20.65 -21.21 -11.04
N ARG A 118 -20.97 -20.84 -12.28
CA ARG A 118 -19.99 -20.94 -13.39
C ARG A 118 -18.90 -19.89 -13.20
N VAL A 119 -17.63 -20.30 -13.13
CA VAL A 119 -16.49 -19.37 -13.26
C VAL A 119 -16.39 -19.00 -14.74
N GLY A 120 -16.55 -17.71 -15.03
CA GLY A 120 -16.32 -17.11 -16.35
C GLY A 120 -14.94 -16.49 -16.45
#